data_AF-A0A6I3M777-F1
#
_entry.id   AF-A0A6I3M777-F1
#
_cell.length_a   1.000
_cell.length_b   1.000
_cell.length_c   1.000
_cell.angle_alpha   90.00
_cell.angle_beta   90.00
_cell.angle_gamma   90.00
#
_symmetry.space_group_name_H-M   'P 1'
#
loop_
_entity.id
_entity.type
_entity.pdbx_description
1 polymer ?
#
loop_
_entity_poly.entity_id
_entity_poly.type
_entity_poly.pdbx_seq_one_letter_code
_entity_poly.pdbx_strand_id
1 'polypeptide(L)'
;MLKKLLYITLFALSLTSCSDTLDDINKNPNATETPLAPYLLTGSLKQGADLYWGADNNFNSSLLFVQHWAKIQYTEPDRYDVSNTSFTSLWNTGYATLITDLNTIINFSDEQANSNYKGIALTLRSWTFLLLTDAYGNIPYKEAGLKVTPAYNTQKEVYTGLLEDLKQAQSLLNTANGTVTGDLAYKGDISKWKKLVNSLRLRIALRISDKEPALAKQAAIDATSDAAGLISSNSETFQFIYISSPQQNPASAWFETRDDYRISKTMVDKLNELVDPRLPVYAQLPSDATVGKYVGGANGLSNSDANSQGFAKTSKPGTYFLTSTSPAVIASYSETLFNLSEAAARGYISGDAEQLYKNAITASLNQFGITDATTISNYLNQTTVKYDAVNYAKSIGTQKWIAFFGQGLDAFVEWRRLDYPVLTAGPATVLDGKIPYRFFYPGTEQSLNGISYKAAITDQGEDLLTTKLWFDAK
;
A
#
# COMPACT_ATOMS: atom_id res chain seq x y z
N MET A 1 59.46 30.07 -34.89
CA MET A 1 58.60 28.90 -35.21
C MET A 1 58.74 27.74 -34.22
N LEU A 2 59.93 27.44 -33.67
CA LEU A 2 60.09 26.36 -32.69
C LEU A 2 59.25 26.49 -31.40
N LYS A 3 59.04 27.70 -30.87
CA LYS A 3 58.20 27.90 -29.68
C LYS A 3 56.71 27.58 -29.91
N LYS A 4 56.18 27.74 -31.13
CA LYS A 4 54.78 27.41 -31.46
C LYS A 4 54.57 25.91 -31.66
N LEU A 5 55.59 25.18 -32.12
CA LEU A 5 55.53 23.71 -32.18
C LEU A 5 55.49 23.10 -30.77
N LEU A 6 56.27 23.63 -29.83
CA LEU A 6 56.35 23.09 -28.46
C LEU A 6 55.00 23.15 -27.71
N TYR A 7 54.21 24.20 -27.92
CA TYR A 7 52.88 24.33 -27.29
C TYR A 7 51.82 23.42 -27.92
N ILE A 8 51.95 23.08 -29.20
CA ILE A 8 51.03 22.16 -29.89
C ILE A 8 51.34 20.71 -29.47
N THR A 9 52.61 20.36 -29.27
CA THR A 9 52.97 19.02 -28.78
C THR A 9 52.59 18.82 -27.31
N LEU A 10 52.68 19.87 -26.47
CA LEU A 10 52.28 19.78 -25.05
C LEU A 10 50.76 19.71 -24.85
N PHE A 11 49.96 20.26 -25.78
CA PHE A 11 48.49 20.16 -25.75
C PHE A 11 47.96 18.82 -26.31
N ALA A 12 48.73 18.17 -27.19
CA ALA A 12 48.38 16.84 -27.71
C ALA A 12 48.60 15.71 -26.69
N LEU A 13 49.48 15.91 -25.70
CA LEU A 13 49.76 14.95 -24.63
C LEU A 13 48.73 14.98 -23.47
N SER A 14 47.88 16.02 -23.39
CA SER A 14 46.83 16.12 -22.36
C SER A 14 45.50 15.43 -22.74
N LEU A 15 45.41 14.77 -23.90
CA LEU A 15 44.18 14.12 -24.39
C LEU A 15 44.16 12.60 -24.21
N THR A 16 45.06 12.00 -23.44
CA THR A 16 45.15 10.53 -23.26
C THR A 16 44.82 10.04 -21.84
N SER A 17 44.09 10.83 -21.05
CA SER A 17 43.76 10.50 -19.65
C SER A 17 42.26 10.41 -19.35
N CYS A 18 41.41 10.10 -20.34
CA CYS A 18 40.12 9.49 -20.03
C CYS A 18 40.35 7.98 -20.03
N SER A 19 40.76 7.44 -18.89
CA SER A 19 40.83 6.00 -18.70
C SER A 19 39.42 5.45 -18.51
N ASP A 20 39.10 4.36 -19.21
CA ASP A 20 37.89 3.53 -19.05
C ASP A 20 37.70 3.01 -17.61
N THR A 21 38.62 3.31 -16.69
CA THR A 21 38.56 2.95 -15.26
C THR A 21 37.49 3.71 -14.47
N LEU A 22 36.93 4.81 -14.97
CA LEU A 22 35.77 5.46 -14.32
C LEU A 22 34.48 4.61 -14.47
N ASP A 23 34.36 3.86 -15.57
CA ASP A 23 33.26 2.91 -15.76
C ASP A 23 33.43 1.70 -14.82
N ASP A 24 34.66 1.25 -14.58
CA ASP A 24 34.96 0.15 -13.65
C ASP A 24 34.83 0.54 -12.17
N ILE A 25 35.05 1.80 -11.78
CA ILE A 25 34.83 2.27 -10.40
C ILE A 25 33.32 2.32 -10.05
N ASN A 26 32.45 2.44 -11.04
CA ASN A 26 30.99 2.43 -10.88
C ASN A 26 30.34 1.05 -11.13
N LYS A 27 31.13 0.03 -11.51
CA LYS A 27 30.64 -1.35 -11.50
C LYS A 27 30.52 -1.80 -10.05
N ASN A 28 29.30 -1.75 -9.54
CA ASN A 28 28.96 -2.32 -8.25
C ASN A 28 29.36 -3.81 -8.25
N PRO A 29 30.34 -4.25 -7.44
CA PRO A 29 30.78 -5.65 -7.41
C PRO A 29 29.69 -6.62 -6.90
N ASN A 30 28.56 -6.09 -6.40
CA ASN A 30 27.37 -6.85 -6.02
C ASN A 30 26.24 -6.80 -7.07
N ALA A 31 26.38 -6.03 -8.16
CA ALA A 31 25.39 -6.02 -9.23
C ALA A 31 25.46 -7.33 -10.01
N THR A 32 24.33 -8.01 -10.18
CA THR A 32 24.27 -9.25 -10.96
C THR A 32 24.53 -8.93 -12.42
N GLU A 33 25.61 -9.49 -13.00
CA GLU A 33 25.96 -9.29 -14.42
C GLU A 33 24.91 -9.87 -15.38
N THR A 34 24.03 -10.75 -14.90
CA THR A 34 22.89 -11.28 -15.65
C THR A 34 21.69 -11.47 -14.73
N PRO A 35 20.72 -10.54 -14.70
CA PRO A 35 19.54 -10.67 -13.86
C PRO A 35 18.70 -11.89 -14.28
N LEU A 36 18.16 -12.63 -13.30
CA LEU A 36 17.30 -13.79 -13.54
C LEU A 36 15.90 -13.53 -12.97
N ALA A 37 14.86 -13.94 -13.71
CA ALA A 37 13.47 -13.72 -13.33
C ALA A 37 13.11 -14.22 -11.91
N PRO A 38 13.55 -15.40 -11.44
CA PRO A 38 13.28 -15.85 -10.06
C PRO A 38 13.81 -14.90 -8.98
N TYR A 39 15.02 -14.35 -9.18
CA TYR A 39 15.66 -13.47 -8.20
C TYR A 39 15.05 -12.07 -8.21
N LEU A 40 14.77 -11.52 -9.40
CA LEU A 40 14.05 -10.26 -9.53
C LEU A 40 12.64 -10.36 -8.91
N LEU A 41 11.94 -11.48 -9.12
CA LEU A 41 10.62 -11.72 -8.51
C LEU A 41 10.72 -11.80 -6.98
N THR A 42 11.68 -12.57 -6.46
CA THR A 42 11.92 -12.67 -5.01
C THR A 42 12.19 -11.30 -4.39
N GLY A 43 13.10 -10.54 -5.01
CA GLY A 43 13.47 -9.20 -4.58
C GLY A 43 12.30 -8.22 -4.65
N SER A 44 11.51 -8.27 -5.73
CA SER A 44 10.32 -7.41 -5.90
C SER A 44 9.25 -7.70 -4.84
N LEU A 45 9.01 -8.98 -4.52
CA LEU A 45 8.05 -9.35 -3.47
C LEU A 45 8.48 -8.85 -2.09
N LYS A 46 9.76 -9.04 -1.71
CA LYS A 46 10.29 -8.57 -0.43
C LYS A 46 10.28 -7.04 -0.33
N GLN A 47 10.81 -6.37 -1.36
CA GLN A 47 10.89 -4.91 -1.38
C GLN A 47 9.50 -4.26 -1.44
N GLY A 48 8.57 -4.85 -2.19
CA GLY A 48 7.16 -4.41 -2.21
C GLY A 48 6.50 -4.56 -0.85
N ALA A 49 6.71 -5.70 -0.18
CA ALA A 49 6.22 -5.92 1.18
C ALA A 49 6.80 -4.90 2.18
N ASP A 50 8.12 -4.66 2.13
CA ASP A 50 8.78 -3.67 2.99
C ASP A 50 8.29 -2.25 2.70
N LEU A 51 8.05 -1.91 1.44
CA LEU A 51 7.57 -0.59 1.04
C LEU A 51 6.18 -0.31 1.58
N TYR A 52 5.30 -1.34 1.55
CA TYR A 52 3.91 -1.25 1.99
C TYR A 52 3.79 -1.31 3.52
N TRP A 53 4.54 -2.19 4.19
CA TRP A 53 4.53 -2.37 5.65
C TRP A 53 5.64 -1.60 6.38
N GLY A 54 6.37 -0.72 5.69
CA GLY A 54 7.51 0.02 6.23
C GLY A 54 7.15 1.31 6.95
N ALA A 55 8.13 1.89 7.64
CA ALA A 55 7.91 3.03 8.51
C ALA A 55 7.41 4.29 7.78
N ASP A 56 8.01 4.65 6.64
CA ASP A 56 7.75 5.95 6.00
C ASP A 56 6.33 6.05 5.44
N ASN A 57 5.88 5.02 4.71
CA ASN A 57 4.60 5.03 4.01
C ASN A 57 3.44 4.45 4.84
N ASN A 58 3.74 3.77 5.94
CA ASN A 58 2.77 3.14 6.83
C ASN A 58 2.78 3.77 8.22
N PHE A 59 3.83 3.57 9.01
CA PHE A 59 3.82 3.90 10.45
C PHE A 59 3.90 5.41 10.75
N ASN A 60 4.66 6.15 9.95
CA ASN A 60 4.85 7.61 10.05
C ASN A 60 3.89 8.39 9.14
N SER A 61 2.92 7.71 8.52
CA SER A 61 2.00 8.38 7.59
C SER A 61 0.63 7.72 7.60
N SER A 62 0.37 6.77 6.71
CA SER A 62 -0.99 6.30 6.45
C SER A 62 -1.70 5.70 7.68
N LEU A 63 -1.01 4.95 8.58
CA LEU A 63 -1.62 4.47 9.84
C LEU A 63 -1.94 5.59 10.83
N LEU A 64 -1.21 6.70 10.80
CA LEU A 64 -1.51 7.88 11.61
C LEU A 64 -2.67 8.66 11.00
N PHE A 65 -2.71 8.77 9.66
CA PHE A 65 -3.76 9.49 8.94
C PHE A 65 -5.11 8.81 9.15
N VAL A 66 -5.16 7.48 9.09
CA VAL A 66 -6.37 6.70 9.39
C VAL A 66 -6.56 6.37 10.87
N GLN A 67 -5.70 6.90 11.75
CA GLN A 67 -5.80 6.71 13.20
C GLN A 67 -5.92 5.23 13.62
N HIS A 68 -5.14 4.37 12.96
CA HIS A 68 -4.90 3.01 13.44
C HIS A 68 -3.86 3.03 14.55
N TRP A 69 -2.77 3.77 14.35
CA TRP A 69 -1.71 3.99 15.33
C TRP A 69 -1.68 5.46 15.77
N ALA A 70 -0.98 5.74 16.86
CA ALA A 70 -0.69 7.08 17.36
C ALA A 70 0.76 7.16 17.82
N LYS A 71 1.34 8.36 17.84
CA LYS A 71 2.67 8.60 18.39
C LYS A 71 2.61 8.84 19.90
N ILE A 72 3.56 8.26 20.64
CA ILE A 72 3.77 8.57 22.08
C ILE A 72 4.99 9.49 22.30
N GLN A 73 5.84 9.61 21.28
CA GLN A 73 6.99 10.51 21.18
C GLN A 73 7.34 10.70 19.70
N TYR A 74 8.10 11.75 19.36
CA TYR A 74 8.38 12.13 17.97
C TYR A 74 7.08 12.29 17.17
N THR A 75 6.21 13.17 17.71
CA THR A 75 4.80 13.32 17.34
C THR A 75 4.58 14.11 16.05
N GLU A 76 5.63 14.66 15.44
CA GLU A 76 5.54 15.52 14.26
C GLU A 76 4.71 14.88 13.13
N PRO A 77 4.92 13.58 12.76
CA PRO A 77 4.11 12.97 11.71
C PRO A 77 2.63 12.78 12.07
N ASP A 78 2.31 12.58 13.36
CA ASP A 78 0.93 12.41 13.85
C ASP A 78 0.19 13.76 13.98
N ARG A 79 0.95 14.86 14.00
CA ARG A 79 0.46 16.25 13.90
C ARG A 79 0.44 16.75 12.45
N TYR A 80 0.86 15.91 11.50
CA TYR A 80 1.03 16.22 10.09
C TYR A 80 2.08 17.31 9.81
N ASP A 81 3.02 17.47 10.74
CA ASP A 81 4.21 18.31 10.61
C ASP A 81 5.30 17.47 9.97
N VAL A 82 5.39 17.56 8.64
CA VAL A 82 6.23 16.69 7.80
C VAL A 82 7.00 17.52 6.78
N SER A 83 8.17 17.02 6.37
CA SER A 83 9.05 17.69 5.42
C SER A 83 8.94 17.05 4.03
N ASN A 84 9.39 17.74 2.99
CA ASN A 84 9.43 17.24 1.61
C ASN A 84 10.15 15.89 1.40
N THR A 85 10.87 15.38 2.41
CA THR A 85 11.53 14.08 2.43
C THR A 85 10.66 12.95 2.99
N SER A 86 9.58 13.25 3.72
CA SER A 86 8.75 12.28 4.44
C SER A 86 8.03 11.29 3.53
N PHE A 87 7.71 11.67 2.29
CA PHE A 87 7.00 10.81 1.32
C PHE A 87 7.85 10.51 0.09
N THR A 88 9.15 10.26 0.27
CA THR A 88 10.06 9.95 -0.85
C THR A 88 10.24 8.45 -1.07
N SER A 89 10.04 7.63 -0.03
CA SER A 89 10.28 6.18 -0.07
C SER A 89 9.37 5.47 -1.08
N LEU A 90 8.04 5.67 -1.01
CA LEU A 90 7.09 5.08 -1.97
C LEU A 90 7.44 5.45 -3.42
N TRP A 91 7.75 6.72 -3.68
CA TRP A 91 8.15 7.18 -5.01
C TRP A 91 9.45 6.53 -5.48
N ASN A 92 10.52 6.65 -4.69
CA ASN A 92 11.86 6.23 -5.10
C ASN A 92 11.95 4.72 -5.26
N THR A 93 11.51 3.94 -4.26
CA THR A 93 11.54 2.48 -4.35
C THR A 93 10.52 1.96 -5.37
N GLY A 94 9.36 2.62 -5.47
CA GLY A 94 8.36 2.29 -6.48
C GLY A 94 8.92 2.38 -7.91
N TYR A 95 9.51 3.52 -8.26
CA TYR A 95 10.06 3.74 -9.60
C TYR A 95 11.41 3.10 -9.84
N ALA A 96 12.41 3.42 -8.99
CA ALA A 96 13.80 3.06 -9.26
C ALA A 96 14.07 1.56 -9.05
N THR A 97 13.28 0.90 -8.19
CA THR A 97 13.48 -0.52 -7.87
C THR A 97 12.37 -1.39 -8.40
N LEU A 98 11.14 -1.27 -7.88
CA LEU A 98 10.07 -2.20 -8.20
C LEU A 98 9.68 -2.15 -9.68
N ILE A 99 9.32 -0.98 -10.20
CA ILE A 99 8.93 -0.83 -11.61
C ILE A 99 10.08 -1.22 -12.55
N THR A 100 11.33 -0.86 -12.21
CA THR A 100 12.52 -1.26 -12.98
C THR A 100 12.67 -2.78 -13.06
N ASP A 101 12.70 -3.48 -11.92
CA ASP A 101 12.90 -4.93 -11.86
C ASP A 101 11.75 -5.67 -12.56
N LEU A 102 10.51 -5.22 -12.33
CA LEU A 102 9.33 -5.83 -12.93
C LEU A 102 9.27 -5.59 -14.44
N ASN A 103 9.66 -4.40 -14.92
CA ASN A 103 9.80 -4.14 -16.36
C ASN A 103 10.88 -5.03 -16.99
N THR A 104 11.98 -5.29 -16.30
CA THR A 104 13.01 -6.23 -16.78
C THR A 104 12.42 -7.64 -16.95
N ILE A 105 11.65 -8.15 -15.97
CA ILE A 105 10.98 -9.47 -16.10
C ILE A 105 10.00 -9.48 -17.28
N ILE A 106 9.20 -8.43 -17.45
CA ILE A 106 8.20 -8.32 -18.52
C ILE A 106 8.86 -8.34 -19.91
N ASN A 107 10.02 -7.70 -20.04
CA ASN A 107 10.75 -7.55 -21.31
C ASN A 107 11.74 -8.67 -21.63
N PHE A 108 11.96 -9.61 -20.71
CA PHE A 108 12.78 -10.80 -20.97
C PHE A 108 12.22 -11.65 -22.13
N SER A 109 13.11 -12.40 -22.80
CA SER A 109 12.68 -13.41 -23.77
C SER A 109 11.88 -14.52 -23.07
N ASP A 110 11.13 -15.32 -23.83
CA ASP A 110 10.33 -16.40 -23.24
C ASP A 110 11.19 -17.49 -22.59
N GLU A 111 12.44 -17.65 -23.02
CA GLU A 111 13.43 -18.54 -22.41
C GLU A 111 13.89 -18.04 -21.03
N GLN A 112 14.00 -16.72 -20.86
CA GLN A 112 14.43 -16.08 -19.61
C GLN A 112 13.27 -15.90 -18.63
N ALA A 113 12.07 -15.62 -19.14
CA ALA A 113 10.84 -15.48 -18.37
C ALA A 113 9.64 -15.96 -19.20
N ASN A 114 9.10 -17.12 -18.83
CA ASN A 114 7.86 -17.61 -19.43
C ASN A 114 6.66 -16.67 -19.16
N SER A 115 5.54 -16.93 -19.83
CA SER A 115 4.34 -16.07 -19.72
C SER A 115 3.84 -15.89 -18.28
N ASN A 116 4.01 -16.87 -17.40
CA ASN A 116 3.60 -16.75 -16.00
C ASN A 116 4.46 -15.75 -15.23
N TYR A 117 5.79 -15.73 -15.44
CA TYR A 117 6.63 -14.67 -14.86
C TYR A 117 6.19 -13.28 -15.35
N LYS A 118 5.92 -13.14 -16.65
CA LYS A 118 5.47 -11.86 -17.23
C LYS A 118 4.11 -11.43 -16.66
N GLY A 119 3.16 -12.35 -16.51
CA GLY A 119 1.85 -12.08 -15.90
C GLY A 119 1.94 -11.68 -14.42
N ILE A 120 2.78 -12.37 -13.65
CA ILE A 120 3.05 -12.03 -12.24
C ILE A 120 3.71 -10.65 -12.14
N ALA A 121 4.75 -10.41 -12.95
CA ALA A 121 5.47 -9.14 -12.93
C ALA A 121 4.56 -7.97 -13.32
N LEU A 122 3.70 -8.15 -14.34
CA LEU A 122 2.71 -7.17 -14.73
C LEU A 122 1.71 -6.89 -13.60
N THR A 123 1.24 -7.93 -12.90
CA THR A 123 0.35 -7.79 -11.73
C THR A 123 0.99 -6.94 -10.62
N LEU A 124 2.23 -7.25 -10.25
CA LEU A 124 2.97 -6.52 -9.21
C LEU A 124 3.29 -5.09 -9.62
N ARG A 125 3.56 -4.86 -10.92
CA ARG A 125 3.84 -3.53 -11.46
C ARG A 125 2.58 -2.67 -11.41
N SER A 126 1.44 -3.24 -11.82
CA SER A 126 0.15 -2.57 -11.72
C SER A 126 -0.20 -2.24 -10.27
N TRP A 127 0.05 -3.15 -9.32
CA TRP A 127 -0.12 -2.86 -7.89
C TRP A 127 0.80 -1.74 -7.41
N THR A 128 2.06 -1.68 -7.86
CA THR A 128 3.00 -0.61 -7.48
C THR A 128 2.53 0.75 -7.99
N PHE A 129 2.11 0.83 -9.25
CA PHE A 129 1.52 2.05 -9.82
C PHE A 129 0.20 2.44 -9.16
N LEU A 130 -0.59 1.46 -8.72
CA LEU A 130 -1.79 1.69 -7.95
C LEU A 130 -1.46 2.42 -6.64
N LEU A 131 -0.48 1.94 -5.87
CA LEU A 131 -0.03 2.61 -4.64
C LEU A 131 0.46 4.04 -4.90
N LEU A 132 1.24 4.23 -5.98
CA LEU A 132 1.75 5.55 -6.36
C LEU A 132 0.61 6.51 -6.69
N THR A 133 -0.34 6.11 -7.54
CA THR A 133 -1.41 7.03 -7.96
C THR A 133 -2.41 7.29 -6.83
N ASP A 134 -2.65 6.31 -5.96
CA ASP A 134 -3.48 6.44 -4.75
C ASP A 134 -2.90 7.41 -3.71
N ALA A 135 -1.58 7.55 -3.67
CA ALA A 135 -0.86 8.40 -2.74
C ALA A 135 -0.63 9.81 -3.30
N TYR A 136 -0.18 9.92 -4.55
CA TYR A 136 0.30 11.19 -5.13
C TYR A 136 -0.63 11.78 -6.20
N GLY A 137 -1.63 11.06 -6.71
CA GLY A 137 -2.48 11.54 -7.80
C GLY A 137 -1.88 11.26 -9.17
N ASN A 138 -1.66 12.32 -9.95
CA ASN A 138 -1.07 12.20 -11.29
C ASN A 138 0.37 11.68 -11.19
N ILE A 139 0.79 10.75 -12.04
CA ILE A 139 2.12 10.14 -11.92
C ILE A 139 2.69 9.76 -13.30
N PRO A 140 4.03 9.67 -13.47
CA PRO A 140 4.61 9.00 -14.62
C PRO A 140 4.11 7.56 -14.74
N TYR A 141 3.41 7.21 -15.82
CA TYR A 141 2.91 5.86 -16.03
C TYR A 141 3.34 5.30 -17.39
N LYS A 142 2.84 5.87 -18.50
CA LYS A 142 3.13 5.36 -19.85
C LYS A 142 4.60 5.52 -20.25
N GLU A 143 5.26 6.56 -19.75
CA GLU A 143 6.65 6.88 -20.08
C GLU A 143 7.65 6.50 -18.98
N ALA A 144 7.17 5.91 -17.89
CA ALA A 144 8.01 5.53 -16.75
C ALA A 144 9.06 4.50 -17.16
N GLY A 145 10.35 4.81 -16.93
CA GLY A 145 11.47 3.98 -17.34
C GLY A 145 11.84 4.07 -18.83
N LEU A 146 11.10 4.85 -19.63
CA LEU A 146 11.39 5.08 -21.06
C LEU A 146 12.01 6.44 -21.33
N LYS A 147 11.80 7.41 -20.43
CA LYS A 147 12.33 8.77 -20.53
C LYS A 147 12.92 9.21 -19.19
N VAL A 148 13.92 10.09 -19.26
CA VAL A 148 14.54 10.71 -18.07
C VAL A 148 13.57 11.68 -17.40
N THR A 149 12.79 12.43 -18.18
CA THR A 149 11.76 13.37 -17.70
C THR A 149 10.39 12.93 -18.23
N PRO A 150 9.81 11.84 -17.68
CA PRO A 150 8.56 11.30 -18.17
C PRO A 150 7.40 12.24 -17.85
N ALA A 151 6.44 12.34 -18.78
CA ALA A 151 5.19 13.06 -18.54
C ALA A 151 4.35 12.36 -17.48
N TYR A 152 3.61 13.15 -16.70
CA TYR A 152 2.67 12.65 -15.70
C TYR A 152 1.33 12.37 -16.38
N ASN A 153 0.85 11.13 -16.25
CA ASN A 153 -0.50 10.77 -16.65
C ASN A 153 -1.49 11.19 -15.57
N THR A 154 -2.69 11.55 -16.01
CA THR A 154 -3.78 11.87 -15.07
C THR A 154 -4.18 10.63 -14.28
N GLN A 155 -4.70 10.78 -13.06
CA GLN A 155 -5.14 9.64 -12.24
C GLN A 155 -6.14 8.74 -13.00
N LYS A 156 -7.06 9.34 -13.77
CA LYS A 156 -8.00 8.63 -14.64
C LYS A 156 -7.28 7.74 -15.66
N GLU A 157 -6.29 8.29 -16.37
CA GLU A 157 -5.50 7.53 -17.35
C GLU A 157 -4.75 6.38 -16.70
N VAL A 158 -4.19 6.60 -15.50
CA VAL A 158 -3.48 5.57 -14.76
C VAL A 158 -4.44 4.45 -14.38
N TYR A 159 -5.55 4.72 -13.68
CA TYR A 159 -6.51 3.65 -13.31
C TYR A 159 -7.05 2.89 -14.52
N THR A 160 -7.35 3.58 -15.62
CA THR A 160 -7.80 2.94 -16.86
C THR A 160 -6.71 2.02 -17.43
N GLY A 161 -5.47 2.51 -17.47
CA GLY A 161 -4.31 1.71 -17.90
C GLY A 161 -4.08 0.49 -17.00
N LEU A 162 -4.24 0.64 -15.68
CA LEU A 162 -4.07 -0.45 -14.73
C LEU A 162 -5.10 -1.57 -14.91
N LEU A 163 -6.35 -1.23 -15.26
CA LEU A 163 -7.37 -2.22 -15.58
C LEU A 163 -7.00 -3.03 -16.84
N GLU A 164 -6.43 -2.38 -17.85
CA GLU A 164 -5.96 -3.05 -19.07
C GLU A 164 -4.70 -3.89 -18.81
N ASP A 165 -3.72 -3.36 -18.06
CA ASP A 165 -2.51 -4.10 -17.66
C ASP A 165 -2.89 -5.37 -16.88
N LEU A 166 -3.82 -5.28 -15.93
CA LEU A 166 -4.29 -6.44 -15.16
C LEU A 166 -5.08 -7.43 -16.03
N LYS A 167 -5.85 -6.96 -17.02
CA LYS A 167 -6.51 -7.83 -17.99
C LYS A 167 -5.49 -8.58 -18.86
N GLN A 168 -4.41 -7.92 -19.26
CA GLN A 168 -3.29 -8.56 -19.96
C GLN A 168 -2.53 -9.53 -19.04
N ALA A 169 -2.30 -9.18 -17.78
CA ALA A 169 -1.71 -10.09 -16.81
C ALA A 169 -2.55 -11.37 -16.70
N GLN A 170 -3.88 -11.24 -16.67
CA GLN A 170 -4.77 -12.38 -16.60
C GLN A 170 -4.67 -13.31 -17.81
N SER A 171 -4.44 -12.76 -19.01
CA SER A 171 -4.28 -13.58 -20.23
C SER A 171 -2.91 -14.25 -20.34
N LEU A 172 -1.87 -13.67 -19.74
CA LEU A 172 -0.53 -14.25 -19.67
C LEU A 172 -0.44 -15.44 -18.69
N LEU A 173 -1.21 -15.39 -17.60
CA LEU A 173 -1.23 -16.42 -16.56
C LEU A 173 -1.94 -17.70 -17.04
N ASN A 174 -1.18 -18.78 -17.14
CA ASN A 174 -1.59 -20.09 -17.60
C ASN A 174 -1.32 -21.17 -16.54
N THR A 175 -2.37 -21.83 -16.06
CA THR A 175 -2.27 -22.88 -15.04
C THR A 175 -1.79 -24.23 -15.59
N ALA A 176 -1.77 -24.41 -16.91
CA ALA A 176 -1.39 -25.68 -17.54
C ALA A 176 0.12 -25.82 -17.78
N ASN A 177 0.84 -24.70 -17.95
CA ASN A 177 2.25 -24.69 -18.38
C ASN A 177 3.02 -23.56 -17.70
N GLY A 178 4.35 -23.72 -17.57
CA GLY A 178 5.27 -22.67 -17.14
C GLY A 178 5.49 -22.61 -15.63
N THR A 179 6.64 -23.11 -15.17
CA THR A 179 7.03 -23.08 -13.76
C THR A 179 7.50 -21.69 -13.34
N VAL A 180 7.09 -21.24 -12.16
CA VAL A 180 7.59 -20.03 -11.50
C VAL A 180 8.28 -20.44 -10.20
N THR A 181 9.54 -20.06 -10.07
CA THR A 181 10.36 -20.20 -8.85
C THR A 181 10.69 -18.81 -8.32
N GLY A 182 11.09 -18.70 -7.05
CA GLY A 182 11.33 -17.39 -6.42
C GLY A 182 10.06 -16.62 -6.05
N ASP A 183 8.87 -17.16 -6.32
CA ASP A 183 7.62 -16.63 -5.76
C ASP A 183 7.50 -17.04 -4.29
N LEU A 184 7.75 -16.11 -3.38
CA LEU A 184 7.64 -16.34 -1.95
C LEU A 184 6.22 -16.13 -1.38
N ALA A 185 5.30 -15.58 -2.17
CA ALA A 185 3.93 -15.29 -1.72
C ALA A 185 2.98 -16.46 -2.00
N TYR A 186 2.93 -16.92 -3.26
CA TYR A 186 2.06 -18.04 -3.68
C TYR A 186 2.82 -19.28 -4.12
N LYS A 187 4.16 -19.29 -4.04
CA LYS A 187 4.98 -20.46 -4.33
C LYS A 187 4.75 -21.02 -5.74
N GLY A 188 4.47 -20.13 -6.69
CA GLY A 188 4.20 -20.47 -8.08
C GLY A 188 2.78 -20.98 -8.36
N ASP A 189 1.85 -20.87 -7.40
CA ASP A 189 0.44 -21.22 -7.61
C ASP A 189 -0.25 -20.16 -8.49
N ILE A 190 -0.27 -20.44 -9.79
CA ILE A 190 -0.84 -19.56 -10.80
C ILE A 190 -2.35 -19.34 -10.59
N SER A 191 -3.07 -20.31 -10.03
CA SER A 191 -4.51 -20.13 -9.76
C SER A 191 -4.76 -19.01 -8.76
N LYS A 192 -3.91 -18.90 -7.72
CA LYS A 192 -3.99 -17.79 -6.75
C LYS A 192 -3.58 -16.45 -7.35
N TRP A 193 -2.60 -16.42 -8.26
CA TRP A 193 -2.25 -15.20 -9.00
C TRP A 193 -3.41 -14.70 -9.86
N LYS A 194 -4.09 -15.59 -10.59
CA LYS A 194 -5.28 -15.22 -11.39
C LYS A 194 -6.40 -14.63 -10.52
N LYS A 195 -6.62 -15.20 -9.33
CA LYS A 195 -7.57 -14.68 -8.33
C LYS A 195 -7.18 -13.30 -7.80
N LEU A 196 -5.90 -13.08 -7.50
CA LEU A 196 -5.38 -11.79 -7.08
C LEU A 196 -5.60 -10.72 -8.17
N VAL A 197 -5.32 -11.06 -9.44
CA VAL A 197 -5.55 -10.14 -10.57
C VAL A 197 -7.00 -9.68 -10.61
N ASN A 198 -7.96 -10.59 -10.53
CA ASN A 198 -9.38 -10.23 -10.50
C ASN A 198 -9.78 -9.45 -9.24
N SER A 199 -9.24 -9.79 -8.07
CA SER A 199 -9.43 -9.00 -6.83
C SER A 199 -8.90 -7.57 -6.94
N LEU A 200 -7.74 -7.36 -7.58
CA LEU A 200 -7.20 -6.01 -7.82
C LEU A 200 -8.03 -5.23 -8.85
N ARG A 201 -8.52 -5.89 -9.91
CA ARG A 201 -9.45 -5.27 -10.87
C ARG A 201 -10.73 -4.80 -10.18
N LEU A 202 -11.31 -5.61 -9.28
CA LEU A 202 -12.47 -5.22 -8.49
C LEU A 202 -12.15 -4.07 -7.51
N ARG A 203 -10.98 -4.09 -6.86
CA ARG A 203 -10.50 -2.97 -6.02
C ARG A 203 -10.44 -1.66 -6.81
N ILE A 204 -9.82 -1.66 -7.99
CA ILE A 204 -9.71 -0.48 -8.86
C ILE A 204 -11.09 -0.02 -9.33
N ALA A 205 -11.95 -0.95 -9.75
CA ALA A 205 -13.31 -0.65 -10.17
C ALA A 205 -14.08 0.16 -9.10
N LEU A 206 -13.97 -0.24 -7.83
CA LEU A 206 -14.61 0.50 -6.73
C LEU A 206 -13.94 1.82 -6.42
N ARG A 207 -12.61 1.93 -6.58
CA ARG A 207 -11.90 3.20 -6.41
C ARG A 207 -12.36 4.28 -7.37
N ILE A 208 -12.59 3.92 -8.62
CA ILE A 208 -13.05 4.87 -9.63
C ILE A 208 -14.58 5.05 -9.66
N SER A 209 -15.32 4.35 -8.80
CA SER A 209 -16.79 4.24 -8.91
C SER A 209 -17.56 5.55 -8.83
N ASP A 210 -17.04 6.54 -8.09
CA ASP A 210 -17.69 7.84 -7.93
C ASP A 210 -17.33 8.83 -9.07
N LYS A 211 -16.26 8.57 -9.84
CA LYS A 211 -15.83 9.41 -10.98
C LYS A 211 -16.14 8.80 -12.35
N GLU A 212 -16.04 7.48 -12.47
CA GLU A 212 -16.21 6.71 -13.71
C GLU A 212 -17.19 5.54 -13.49
N PRO A 213 -18.45 5.79 -13.10
CA PRO A 213 -19.39 4.74 -12.69
C PRO A 213 -19.65 3.68 -13.77
N ALA A 214 -19.66 4.08 -15.05
CA ALA A 214 -19.84 3.15 -16.17
C ALA A 214 -18.65 2.19 -16.33
N LEU A 215 -17.42 2.72 -16.31
CA LEU A 215 -16.20 1.92 -16.38
C LEU A 215 -16.04 1.04 -15.14
N ALA A 216 -16.33 1.60 -13.96
CA ALA A 216 -16.35 0.88 -12.69
C ALA A 216 -17.29 -0.34 -12.74
N LYS A 217 -18.53 -0.14 -13.21
CA LYS A 217 -19.50 -1.22 -13.35
C LYS A 217 -18.99 -2.31 -14.29
N GLN A 218 -18.50 -1.94 -15.47
CA GLN A 218 -17.98 -2.91 -16.43
C GLN A 218 -16.78 -3.69 -15.86
N ALA A 219 -15.82 -2.99 -15.26
CA ALA A 219 -14.65 -3.61 -14.66
C ALA A 219 -15.01 -4.57 -13.51
N ALA A 220 -16.01 -4.23 -12.68
CA ALA A 220 -16.52 -5.11 -11.63
C ALA A 220 -17.18 -6.37 -12.21
N ILE A 221 -18.00 -6.23 -13.26
CA ILE A 221 -18.61 -7.37 -13.96
C ILE A 221 -17.52 -8.27 -14.57
N ASP A 222 -16.55 -7.68 -15.28
CA ASP A 222 -15.49 -8.45 -15.93
C ASP A 222 -14.56 -9.14 -14.93
N ALA A 223 -14.33 -8.54 -13.75
CA ALA A 223 -13.54 -9.16 -12.69
C ALA A 223 -14.28 -10.33 -12.01
N THR A 224 -15.60 -10.21 -11.85
CA THR A 224 -16.42 -11.19 -11.12
C THR A 224 -16.94 -12.33 -11.99
N SER A 225 -17.02 -12.14 -13.30
CA SER A 225 -17.44 -13.16 -14.26
C SER A 225 -16.29 -13.99 -14.84
N ASP A 226 -15.04 -13.59 -14.60
CA ASP A 226 -13.86 -14.35 -15.03
C ASP A 226 -13.80 -15.72 -14.33
N ALA A 227 -13.55 -16.78 -15.11
CA ALA A 227 -13.62 -18.16 -14.64
C ALA A 227 -12.59 -18.51 -13.55
N ALA A 228 -11.50 -17.74 -13.41
CA ALA A 228 -10.56 -17.94 -12.30
C ALA A 228 -11.14 -17.53 -10.94
N GLY A 229 -12.19 -16.71 -10.93
CA GLY A 229 -12.78 -16.13 -9.73
C GLY A 229 -11.88 -15.09 -9.06
N LEU A 230 -12.26 -14.71 -7.84
CA LEU A 230 -11.51 -13.80 -6.98
C LEU A 230 -10.90 -14.59 -5.80
N ILE A 231 -10.12 -13.91 -4.96
CA ILE A 231 -9.70 -14.45 -3.66
C ILE A 231 -10.96 -14.92 -2.90
N SER A 232 -10.99 -16.21 -2.56
CA SER A 232 -12.21 -16.90 -2.11
C SER A 232 -12.11 -17.50 -0.71
N SER A 233 -10.94 -17.42 -0.07
CA SER A 233 -10.76 -17.81 1.34
C SER A 233 -9.51 -17.16 1.94
N ASN A 234 -9.38 -17.19 3.28
CA ASN A 234 -8.20 -16.65 3.97
C ASN A 234 -6.88 -17.36 3.60
N SER A 235 -6.91 -18.59 3.06
CA SER A 235 -5.70 -19.29 2.58
C SER A 235 -5.23 -18.83 1.19
N GLU A 236 -6.02 -17.97 0.55
CA GLU A 236 -5.74 -17.33 -0.74
C GLU A 236 -5.47 -15.82 -0.59
N THR A 237 -5.34 -15.32 0.64
CA THR A 237 -4.90 -13.95 0.91
C THR A 237 -3.51 -13.72 0.31
N PHE A 238 -3.35 -12.61 -0.42
CA PHE A 238 -2.04 -12.21 -0.92
C PHE A 238 -1.26 -11.52 0.20
N GLN A 239 -0.18 -12.17 0.61
CA GLN A 239 0.68 -11.70 1.69
C GLN A 239 2.12 -12.18 1.49
N PHE A 240 3.05 -11.40 2.03
CA PHE A 240 4.44 -11.82 2.17
C PHE A 240 4.70 -12.24 3.62
N ILE A 241 5.16 -13.47 3.83
CA ILE A 241 5.49 -13.97 5.18
C ILE A 241 6.97 -13.73 5.42
N TYR A 242 7.28 -12.89 6.41
CA TYR A 242 8.63 -12.61 6.84
C TYR A 242 9.26 -13.78 7.60
N ILE A 243 10.57 -13.74 7.76
CA ILE A 243 11.33 -14.76 8.50
C ILE A 243 12.02 -14.11 9.71
N SER A 244 13.27 -14.45 9.99
CA SER A 244 14.06 -13.86 11.07
C SER A 244 14.90 -12.67 10.56
N SER A 245 15.52 -11.96 11.50
CA SER A 245 16.52 -10.94 11.20
C SER A 245 17.63 -11.44 10.27
N PRO A 246 18.09 -10.63 9.28
CA PRO A 246 17.69 -9.25 8.97
C PRO A 246 16.48 -9.12 8.01
N GLN A 247 15.72 -10.20 7.80
CA GLN A 247 14.56 -10.27 6.91
C GLN A 247 13.24 -10.40 7.69
N GLN A 248 13.21 -9.83 8.89
CA GLN A 248 12.04 -9.78 9.75
C GLN A 248 11.04 -8.71 9.31
N ASN A 249 9.81 -8.82 9.80
CA ASN A 249 8.77 -7.82 9.61
C ASN A 249 9.26 -6.40 10.03
N PRO A 250 9.00 -5.34 9.22
CA PRO A 250 9.47 -3.99 9.52
C PRO A 250 8.98 -3.43 10.86
N ALA A 251 7.76 -3.77 11.30
CA ALA A 251 7.25 -3.37 12.61
C ALA A 251 8.01 -4.08 13.73
N SER A 252 8.27 -5.39 13.60
CA SER A 252 9.14 -6.13 14.54
C SER A 252 10.50 -5.44 14.67
N ALA A 253 11.17 -5.19 13.54
CA ALA A 253 12.48 -4.53 13.52
C ALA A 253 12.46 -3.14 14.19
N TRP A 254 11.40 -2.36 13.98
CA TRP A 254 11.26 -1.05 14.59
C TRP A 254 11.08 -1.14 16.11
N PHE A 255 10.19 -2.01 16.58
CA PHE A 255 9.88 -2.18 18.00
C PHE A 255 10.99 -2.87 18.80
N GLU A 256 11.94 -3.54 18.14
CA GLU A 256 13.17 -4.06 18.76
C GLU A 256 14.07 -2.93 19.29
N THR A 257 14.06 -1.76 18.65
CA THR A 257 15.01 -0.68 18.93
C THR A 257 14.35 0.62 19.38
N ARG A 258 13.03 0.76 19.22
CA ARG A 258 12.29 2.02 19.43
C ARG A 258 10.93 1.78 20.07
N ASP A 259 10.44 2.76 20.82
CA ASP A 259 9.11 2.69 21.47
C ASP A 259 8.24 3.92 21.12
N ASP A 260 8.06 4.17 19.82
CA ASP A 260 7.47 5.43 19.35
C ASP A 260 5.93 5.41 19.21
N TYR A 261 5.31 4.23 19.19
CA TYR A 261 3.92 4.06 18.76
C TYR A 261 3.04 3.37 19.80
N ARG A 262 1.78 3.76 19.78
CA ARG A 262 0.68 3.08 20.47
C ARG A 262 -0.41 2.77 19.46
N ILE A 263 -1.29 1.83 19.80
CA ILE A 263 -2.58 1.76 19.07
C ILE A 263 -3.33 3.07 19.33
N SER A 264 -3.99 3.60 18.30
CA SER A 264 -4.74 4.85 18.44
C SER A 264 -5.90 4.71 19.43
N LYS A 265 -6.16 5.78 20.18
CA LYS A 265 -7.38 5.93 20.98
C LYS A 265 -8.63 5.76 20.14
N THR A 266 -8.67 6.29 18.92
CA THR A 266 -9.83 6.18 18.01
C THR A 266 -10.14 4.72 17.69
N MET A 267 -9.10 3.90 17.40
CA MET A 267 -9.27 2.47 17.18
C MET A 267 -9.69 1.73 18.46
N VAL A 268 -9.01 1.96 19.59
CA VAL A 268 -9.36 1.28 20.85
C VAL A 268 -10.78 1.62 21.32
N ASP A 269 -11.17 2.89 21.24
CA ASP A 269 -12.52 3.33 21.61
C ASP A 269 -13.57 2.67 20.70
N LYS A 270 -13.34 2.64 19.38
CA LYS A 270 -14.25 2.00 18.42
C LYS A 270 -14.39 0.50 18.71
N LEU A 271 -13.29 -0.20 18.95
CA LEU A 271 -13.35 -1.65 19.23
C LEU A 271 -14.01 -1.95 20.58
N ASN A 272 -13.82 -1.09 21.60
CA ASN A 272 -14.53 -1.23 22.87
C ASN A 272 -16.05 -0.97 22.71
N GLU A 273 -16.44 0.07 21.96
CA GLU A 273 -17.84 0.37 21.66
C GLU A 273 -18.55 -0.81 20.99
N LEU A 274 -17.85 -1.51 20.10
CA LEU A 274 -18.35 -2.66 19.36
C LEU A 274 -18.11 -3.99 20.07
N VAL A 275 -17.57 -3.99 21.30
CA VAL A 275 -17.14 -5.21 22.02
C VAL A 275 -16.41 -6.16 21.07
N ASP A 276 -15.52 -5.61 20.25
CA ASP A 276 -14.96 -6.28 19.09
C ASP A 276 -13.95 -7.34 19.52
N PRO A 277 -14.14 -8.61 19.13
CA PRO A 277 -13.25 -9.70 19.55
C PRO A 277 -11.84 -9.56 18.97
N ARG A 278 -11.59 -8.66 18.02
CA ARG A 278 -10.26 -8.36 17.49
C ARG A 278 -9.42 -7.45 18.40
N LEU A 279 -10.02 -6.74 19.37
CA LEU A 279 -9.27 -5.87 20.29
C LEU A 279 -8.06 -6.55 20.97
N PRO A 280 -8.17 -7.76 21.56
CA PRO A 280 -7.02 -8.44 22.13
C PRO A 280 -5.94 -8.87 21.12
N VAL A 281 -6.28 -8.95 19.83
CA VAL A 281 -5.32 -9.20 18.76
C VAL A 281 -4.64 -7.91 18.31
N TYR A 282 -5.37 -6.79 18.30
CA TYR A 282 -4.91 -5.51 17.77
C TYR A 282 -4.12 -4.69 18.79
N ALA A 283 -4.31 -4.95 20.08
CA ALA A 283 -3.69 -4.22 21.16
C ALA A 283 -3.08 -5.15 22.21
N GLN A 284 -1.96 -4.71 22.78
CA GLN A 284 -1.44 -5.27 24.03
C GLN A 284 -2.07 -4.54 25.22
N LEU A 285 -2.28 -5.23 26.34
CA LEU A 285 -2.53 -4.53 27.60
C LEU A 285 -1.29 -3.67 27.93
N PRO A 286 -1.48 -2.47 28.51
CA PRO A 286 -0.37 -1.68 29.03
C PRO A 286 0.50 -2.49 29.99
N SER A 287 1.82 -2.24 30.00
CA SER A 287 2.76 -3.00 30.84
C SER A 287 2.63 -2.67 32.33
N ASP A 288 2.07 -1.52 32.67
CA ASP A 288 1.59 -1.22 34.02
C ASP A 288 0.32 -2.03 34.29
N ALA A 289 0.49 -3.15 35.01
CA ALA A 289 -0.58 -4.06 35.35
C ALA A 289 -1.71 -3.42 36.17
N THR A 290 -1.48 -2.26 36.81
CA THR A 290 -2.52 -1.55 37.56
C THR A 290 -3.57 -0.89 36.65
N VAL A 291 -3.28 -0.71 35.35
CA VAL A 291 -4.23 -0.14 34.38
C VAL A 291 -5.35 -1.13 34.05
N GLY A 292 -5.02 -2.42 33.88
CA GLY A 292 -6.00 -3.52 33.76
C GLY A 292 -6.92 -3.49 32.53
N LYS A 293 -6.72 -2.59 31.57
CA LYS A 293 -7.55 -2.46 30.36
C LYS A 293 -6.74 -1.90 29.18
N TYR A 294 -7.25 -2.07 27.97
CA TYR A 294 -6.66 -1.45 26.77
C TYR A 294 -6.83 0.07 26.81
N VAL A 295 -5.75 0.80 26.49
CA VAL A 295 -5.72 2.27 26.50
C VAL A 295 -4.99 2.75 25.25
N GLY A 296 -5.72 3.22 24.25
CA GLY A 296 -5.10 3.79 23.05
C GLY A 296 -4.48 5.16 23.31
N GLY A 297 -3.42 5.50 22.57
CA GLY A 297 -2.81 6.82 22.60
C GLY A 297 -3.61 7.82 21.76
N ALA A 298 -3.87 9.00 22.30
CA ALA A 298 -4.53 10.06 21.52
C ALA A 298 -3.63 10.55 20.37
N ASN A 299 -4.20 10.69 19.18
CA ASN A 299 -3.51 11.16 17.98
C ASN A 299 -3.24 12.66 18.01
N GLY A 300 -2.20 13.07 17.29
CA GLY A 300 -1.89 14.47 17.00
C GLY A 300 -1.75 15.36 18.25
N LEU A 301 -1.20 14.80 19.32
CA LEU A 301 -0.79 15.54 20.51
C LEU A 301 0.59 16.17 20.33
N SER A 302 0.90 17.22 21.11
CA SER A 302 2.27 17.69 21.26
C SER A 302 3.16 16.59 21.86
N ASN A 303 4.47 16.66 21.65
CA ASN A 303 5.38 15.64 22.16
C ASN A 303 5.33 15.52 23.70
N SER A 304 5.15 16.65 24.42
CA SER A 304 5.00 16.65 25.88
C SER A 304 3.69 15.99 26.32
N ASP A 305 2.57 16.28 25.65
CA ASP A 305 1.27 15.71 26.01
C ASP A 305 1.20 14.23 25.68
N ALA A 306 1.76 13.83 24.54
CA ALA A 306 1.88 12.43 24.15
C ALA A 306 2.69 11.63 25.18
N ASN A 307 3.87 12.12 25.55
CA ASN A 307 4.73 11.48 26.55
C ASN A 307 4.02 11.35 27.92
N SER A 308 3.26 12.39 28.30
CA SER A 308 2.52 12.44 29.57
C SER A 308 1.41 11.38 29.69
N GLN A 309 0.95 10.78 28.58
CA GLN A 309 0.05 9.62 28.62
C GLN A 309 0.72 8.37 29.23
N GLY A 310 2.05 8.32 29.24
CA GLY A 310 2.84 7.28 29.90
C GLY A 310 3.05 6.02 29.06
N PHE A 311 4.31 5.69 28.81
CA PHE A 311 4.71 4.53 27.98
C PHE A 311 4.17 3.21 28.52
N ALA A 312 4.19 3.02 29.85
CA ALA A 312 3.71 1.81 30.50
C ALA A 312 2.17 1.79 30.66
N LYS A 313 1.50 2.93 30.46
CA LYS A 313 0.05 3.09 30.72
C LYS A 313 -0.80 3.08 29.44
N THR A 314 -0.15 3.04 28.29
CA THR A 314 -0.78 3.03 26.96
C THR A 314 -0.46 1.73 26.23
N SER A 315 -1.43 1.25 25.46
CA SER A 315 -1.38 -0.01 24.72
C SER A 315 -0.50 0.09 23.47
N LYS A 316 0.45 -0.83 23.34
CA LYS A 316 1.18 -1.05 22.08
C LYS A 316 0.28 -1.78 21.07
N PRO A 317 0.58 -1.72 19.75
CA PRO A 317 -0.01 -2.63 18.79
C PRO A 317 0.16 -4.08 19.22
N GLY A 318 -0.82 -4.92 18.93
CA GLY A 318 -0.87 -6.32 19.36
C GLY A 318 0.33 -7.13 18.89
N THR A 319 0.71 -8.13 19.67
CA THR A 319 1.91 -8.95 19.40
C THR A 319 1.87 -9.61 18.03
N TYR A 320 0.69 -9.98 17.52
CA TYR A 320 0.50 -10.52 16.17
C TYR A 320 1.14 -9.65 15.08
N PHE A 321 1.19 -8.32 15.26
CA PHE A 321 1.74 -7.38 14.28
C PHE A 321 3.23 -7.09 14.49
N LEU A 322 3.82 -7.55 15.59
CA LEU A 322 5.15 -7.17 16.05
C LEU A 322 6.12 -8.36 16.16
N THR A 323 5.78 -9.52 15.58
CA THR A 323 6.70 -10.67 15.53
C THR A 323 7.53 -10.64 14.26
N SER A 324 8.71 -11.29 14.28
CA SER A 324 9.59 -11.32 13.12
C SER A 324 8.91 -11.92 11.88
N THR A 325 8.01 -12.90 12.08
CA THR A 325 7.30 -13.62 11.02
C THR A 325 5.91 -13.06 10.70
N SER A 326 5.50 -11.95 11.34
CA SER A 326 4.22 -11.30 11.08
C SER A 326 4.10 -10.96 9.58
N PRO A 327 3.04 -11.38 8.88
CA PRO A 327 2.98 -11.19 7.43
C PRO A 327 2.71 -9.74 7.04
N ALA A 328 3.23 -9.34 5.88
CA ALA A 328 2.74 -8.20 5.13
C ALA A 328 1.51 -8.61 4.32
N VAL A 329 0.31 -8.40 4.85
CA VAL A 329 -0.94 -8.59 4.11
C VAL A 329 -1.15 -7.42 3.14
N ILE A 330 -1.44 -7.72 1.88
CA ILE A 330 -1.59 -6.71 0.80
C ILE A 330 -3.00 -6.76 0.18
N ALA A 331 -3.56 -7.96 -0.02
CA ALA A 331 -4.94 -8.13 -0.47
C ALA A 331 -5.59 -9.31 0.25
N SER A 332 -6.58 -9.02 1.09
CA SER A 332 -7.21 -10.03 1.95
C SER A 332 -8.52 -10.57 1.36
N TYR A 333 -8.92 -11.75 1.83
CA TYR A 333 -10.24 -12.29 1.52
C TYR A 333 -11.37 -11.40 2.08
N SER A 334 -11.21 -10.89 3.30
CA SER A 334 -12.20 -9.98 3.90
C SER A 334 -12.42 -8.73 3.06
N GLU A 335 -11.36 -8.15 2.51
CA GLU A 335 -11.45 -7.03 1.59
C GLU A 335 -12.19 -7.40 0.31
N THR A 336 -11.88 -8.55 -0.29
CA THR A 336 -12.57 -9.02 -1.50
C THR A 336 -14.07 -9.14 -1.26
N LEU A 337 -14.49 -9.63 -0.09
CA LEU A 337 -15.90 -9.70 0.30
C LEU A 337 -16.53 -8.33 0.56
N PHE A 338 -15.83 -7.39 1.19
CA PHE A 338 -16.31 -6.01 1.31
C PHE A 338 -16.48 -5.35 -0.07
N ASN A 339 -15.55 -5.61 -0.99
CA ASN A 339 -15.63 -5.12 -2.35
C ASN A 339 -16.83 -5.72 -3.10
N LEU A 340 -17.10 -7.02 -2.93
CA LEU A 340 -18.29 -7.65 -3.48
C LEU A 340 -19.58 -7.10 -2.87
N SER A 341 -19.62 -6.89 -1.55
CA SER A 341 -20.76 -6.29 -0.86
C SER A 341 -21.07 -4.90 -1.42
N GLU A 342 -20.05 -4.06 -1.61
CA GLU A 342 -20.23 -2.75 -2.19
C GLU A 342 -20.65 -2.80 -3.66
N ALA A 343 -20.03 -3.67 -4.47
CA ALA A 343 -20.40 -3.83 -5.87
C ALA A 343 -21.88 -4.26 -6.03
N ALA A 344 -22.37 -5.12 -5.13
CA ALA A 344 -23.77 -5.49 -5.06
C ALA A 344 -24.66 -4.31 -4.61
N ALA A 345 -24.25 -3.56 -3.59
CA ALA A 345 -24.97 -2.38 -3.10
C ALA A 345 -25.11 -1.28 -4.15
N ARG A 346 -24.09 -1.12 -5.01
CA ARG A 346 -24.09 -0.21 -6.17
C ARG A 346 -24.87 -0.74 -7.38
N GLY A 347 -25.35 -1.99 -7.33
CA GLY A 347 -26.03 -2.63 -8.46
C GLY A 347 -25.12 -2.91 -9.66
N TYR A 348 -23.81 -3.07 -9.42
CA TYR A 348 -22.84 -3.42 -10.47
C TYR A 348 -22.89 -4.91 -10.77
N ILE A 349 -23.08 -5.73 -9.73
CA ILE A 349 -23.20 -7.17 -9.81
C ILE A 349 -24.47 -7.65 -9.08
N SER A 350 -24.93 -8.85 -9.41
CA SER A 350 -25.98 -9.52 -8.62
C SER A 350 -25.40 -10.07 -7.31
N GLY A 351 -26.16 -9.99 -6.22
CA GLY A 351 -25.79 -10.61 -4.95
C GLY A 351 -26.52 -9.96 -3.78
N ASP A 352 -26.53 -10.64 -2.64
CA ASP A 352 -27.01 -10.09 -1.39
C ASP A 352 -25.86 -9.31 -0.71
N ALA A 353 -25.94 -7.97 -0.77
CA ALA A 353 -24.93 -7.09 -0.22
C ALA A 353 -24.77 -7.24 1.30
N GLU A 354 -25.86 -7.49 2.04
CA GLU A 354 -25.83 -7.69 3.49
C GLU A 354 -25.15 -9.01 3.84
N GLN A 355 -25.47 -10.09 3.11
CA GLN A 355 -24.81 -11.38 3.33
C GLN A 355 -23.31 -11.31 3.01
N LEU A 356 -22.91 -10.63 1.93
CA LEU A 356 -21.51 -10.42 1.58
C LEU A 356 -20.78 -9.60 2.66
N TYR A 357 -21.43 -8.58 3.22
CA TYR A 357 -20.92 -7.79 4.34
C TYR A 357 -20.69 -8.65 5.60
N LYS A 358 -21.67 -9.47 5.99
CA LYS A 358 -21.54 -10.40 7.13
C LYS A 358 -20.41 -11.41 6.91
N ASN A 359 -20.28 -11.91 5.68
CA ASN A 359 -19.18 -12.80 5.30
C ASN A 359 -17.83 -12.08 5.41
N ALA A 360 -17.75 -10.80 5.01
CA ALA A 360 -16.52 -10.01 5.06
C ALA A 360 -16.03 -9.82 6.50
N ILE A 361 -16.93 -9.46 7.42
CA ILE A 361 -16.63 -9.39 8.85
C ILE A 361 -16.16 -10.75 9.37
N THR A 362 -16.91 -11.82 9.06
CA THR A 362 -16.56 -13.18 9.48
C THR A 362 -15.18 -13.59 8.97
N ALA A 363 -14.86 -13.29 7.71
CA ALA A 363 -13.54 -13.54 7.13
C ALA A 363 -12.43 -12.76 7.87
N SER A 364 -12.69 -11.50 8.23
CA SER A 364 -11.77 -10.67 9.02
C SER A 364 -11.54 -11.25 10.42
N LEU A 365 -12.59 -11.72 11.10
CA LEU A 365 -12.47 -12.40 12.40
C LEU A 365 -11.65 -13.71 12.28
N ASN A 366 -12.00 -14.53 11.29
CA ASN A 366 -11.33 -15.81 11.03
C ASN A 366 -9.85 -15.65 10.66
N GLN A 367 -9.46 -14.53 10.05
CA GLN A 367 -8.05 -14.23 9.73
C GLN A 367 -7.18 -14.25 11.00
N PHE A 368 -7.75 -13.87 12.14
CA PHE A 368 -7.06 -13.82 13.43
C PHE A 368 -7.41 -15.00 14.35
N GLY A 369 -7.97 -16.09 13.80
CA GLY A 369 -8.31 -17.30 14.55
C GLY A 369 -9.58 -17.20 15.41
N ILE A 370 -10.35 -16.12 15.27
CA ILE A 370 -11.64 -15.95 15.99
C ILE A 370 -12.71 -16.70 15.19
N THR A 371 -12.87 -17.99 15.46
CA THR A 371 -13.74 -18.91 14.70
C THR A 371 -14.95 -19.40 15.48
N ASP A 372 -15.08 -19.04 16.77
CA ASP A 372 -16.23 -19.43 17.59
C ASP A 372 -17.53 -18.81 17.05
N ALA A 373 -18.49 -19.68 16.69
CA ALA A 373 -19.72 -19.28 16.04
C ALA A 373 -20.59 -18.36 16.92
N THR A 374 -20.57 -18.56 18.24
CA THR A 374 -21.34 -17.72 19.18
C THR A 374 -20.76 -16.32 19.25
N THR A 375 -19.44 -16.19 19.35
CA THR A 375 -18.71 -14.92 19.34
C THR A 375 -18.98 -14.15 18.06
N ILE A 376 -18.87 -14.80 16.90
CA ILE A 376 -19.13 -14.19 15.59
C ILE A 376 -20.60 -13.76 15.50
N SER A 377 -21.55 -14.63 15.87
CA SER A 377 -22.98 -14.32 15.80
C SER A 377 -23.36 -13.14 16.70
N ASN A 378 -22.84 -13.11 17.93
CA ASN A 378 -23.05 -12.01 18.86
C ASN A 378 -22.52 -10.70 18.28
N TYR A 379 -21.31 -10.72 17.70
CA TYR A 379 -20.72 -9.54 17.09
C TYR A 379 -21.56 -9.00 15.93
N LEU A 380 -21.97 -9.88 15.00
CA LEU A 380 -22.77 -9.52 13.82
C LEU A 380 -24.19 -9.02 14.17
N ASN A 381 -24.74 -9.46 15.30
CA ASN A 381 -26.10 -9.10 15.72
C ASN A 381 -26.19 -7.76 16.45
N GLN A 382 -25.07 -7.12 16.78
CA GLN A 382 -25.05 -5.78 17.39
C GLN A 382 -25.70 -4.74 16.46
N THR A 383 -26.56 -3.89 17.01
CA THR A 383 -27.26 -2.84 16.24
C THR A 383 -26.30 -1.92 15.49
N THR A 384 -25.14 -1.61 16.08
CA THR A 384 -24.09 -0.76 15.49
C THR A 384 -23.24 -1.47 14.42
N VAL A 385 -23.30 -2.80 14.33
CA VAL A 385 -22.59 -3.63 13.34
C VAL A 385 -23.51 -4.03 12.18
N LYS A 386 -24.84 -3.97 12.34
CA LYS A 386 -25.78 -4.34 11.27
C LYS A 386 -25.56 -3.54 9.99
N TYR A 387 -25.80 -4.20 8.87
CA TYR A 387 -25.73 -3.59 7.55
C TYR A 387 -26.88 -2.58 7.38
N ASP A 388 -26.54 -1.35 7.02
CA ASP A 388 -27.50 -0.31 6.67
C ASP A 388 -27.53 -0.20 5.14
N ALA A 389 -28.58 -0.70 4.49
CA ALA A 389 -28.71 -0.64 3.04
C ALA A 389 -28.84 0.81 2.51
N VAL A 390 -29.36 1.74 3.33
CA VAL A 390 -29.49 3.15 2.94
C VAL A 390 -28.13 3.84 2.98
N ASN A 391 -27.31 3.53 3.98
CA ASN A 391 -25.95 4.05 4.12
C ASN A 391 -24.92 2.92 4.17
N TYR A 392 -24.88 2.11 3.10
CA TYR A 392 -23.96 0.98 3.02
C TYR A 392 -22.50 1.41 3.14
N ALA A 393 -22.17 2.63 2.69
CA ALA A 393 -20.83 3.20 2.77
C ALA A 393 -20.36 3.32 4.23
N LYS A 394 -21.26 3.66 5.16
CA LYS A 394 -20.95 3.69 6.60
C LYS A 394 -20.70 2.30 7.16
N SER A 395 -21.58 1.34 6.88
CA SER A 395 -21.42 -0.05 7.36
C SER A 395 -20.12 -0.66 6.82
N ILE A 396 -19.95 -0.65 5.50
CA ILE A 396 -18.79 -1.23 4.82
C ILE A 396 -17.52 -0.46 5.20
N GLY A 397 -17.51 0.87 5.11
CA GLY A 397 -16.32 1.69 5.38
C GLY A 397 -15.81 1.53 6.80
N THR A 398 -16.70 1.55 7.80
CA THR A 398 -16.30 1.36 9.20
C THR A 398 -15.70 -0.03 9.45
N GLN A 399 -16.34 -1.10 8.95
CA GLN A 399 -15.83 -2.46 9.18
C GLN A 399 -14.60 -2.79 8.34
N LYS A 400 -14.50 -2.22 7.13
CA LYS A 400 -13.32 -2.35 6.27
C LYS A 400 -12.12 -1.61 6.85
N TRP A 401 -12.33 -0.42 7.45
CA TRP A 401 -11.31 0.29 8.22
C TRP A 401 -10.76 -0.58 9.37
N ILE A 402 -11.64 -1.22 10.16
CA ILE A 402 -11.21 -2.16 11.21
C ILE A 402 -10.42 -3.35 10.60
N ALA A 403 -10.95 -3.98 9.55
CA ALA A 403 -10.30 -5.12 8.90
C ALA A 403 -8.93 -4.79 8.29
N PHE A 404 -8.71 -3.52 7.96
CA PHE A 404 -7.45 -3.01 7.42
C PHE A 404 -6.44 -2.57 8.49
N PHE A 405 -6.62 -2.91 9.77
CA PHE A 405 -5.61 -2.63 10.78
C PHE A 405 -4.21 -3.15 10.39
N GLY A 406 -3.23 -2.24 10.33
CA GLY A 406 -1.87 -2.49 9.83
C GLY A 406 -1.65 -2.26 8.33
N GLN A 407 -2.70 -2.26 7.51
CA GLN A 407 -2.68 -2.04 6.05
C GLN A 407 -2.95 -0.56 5.70
N GLY A 408 -2.09 0.35 6.18
CA GLY A 408 -2.39 1.78 6.21
C GLY A 408 -2.63 2.41 4.85
N LEU A 409 -1.85 2.06 3.81
CA LEU A 409 -1.99 2.66 2.48
C LEU A 409 -3.37 2.38 1.88
N ASP A 410 -3.84 1.14 1.91
CA ASP A 410 -5.18 0.80 1.40
C ASP A 410 -6.30 1.29 2.34
N ALA A 411 -6.09 1.29 3.66
CA ALA A 411 -7.00 1.91 4.62
C ALA A 411 -7.20 3.40 4.32
N PHE A 412 -6.11 4.10 3.99
CA PHE A 412 -6.13 5.53 3.71
C PHE A 412 -6.90 5.86 2.43
N VAL A 413 -6.79 5.02 1.40
CA VAL A 413 -7.59 5.17 0.17
C VAL A 413 -9.07 4.91 0.45
N GLU A 414 -9.40 3.80 1.10
CA GLU A 414 -10.80 3.43 1.32
C GLU A 414 -11.51 4.35 2.30
N TRP A 415 -10.80 4.87 3.32
CA TRP A 415 -11.33 5.89 4.22
C TRP A 415 -11.70 7.17 3.45
N ARG A 416 -10.82 7.70 2.59
CA ARG A 416 -11.10 8.88 1.75
C ARG A 416 -12.28 8.66 0.81
N ARG A 417 -12.42 7.46 0.24
CA ARG A 417 -13.46 7.16 -0.75
C ARG A 417 -14.84 6.91 -0.14
N LEU A 418 -14.86 6.25 1.03
CA LEU A 418 -16.11 5.89 1.70
C LEU A 418 -16.54 6.95 2.73
N ASP A 419 -15.64 7.85 3.15
CA ASP A 419 -15.83 8.87 4.19
C ASP A 419 -16.12 8.29 5.60
N TYR A 420 -15.85 6.99 5.79
CA TYR A 420 -16.11 6.30 7.05
C TYR A 420 -14.93 5.44 7.52
N PRO A 421 -14.69 5.38 8.85
CA PRO A 421 -15.37 6.14 9.89
C PRO A 421 -15.07 7.64 9.81
N VAL A 422 -15.92 8.46 10.44
CA VAL A 422 -15.65 9.90 10.55
C VAL A 422 -14.47 10.09 11.50
N LEU A 423 -13.34 10.57 10.97
CA LEU A 423 -12.12 10.83 11.73
C LEU A 423 -11.94 12.33 11.94
N THR A 424 -11.39 12.72 13.09
CA THR A 424 -11.09 14.10 13.44
C THR A 424 -9.61 14.25 13.72
N ALA A 425 -8.95 15.26 13.15
CA ALA A 425 -7.54 15.51 13.42
C ALA A 425 -7.27 15.72 14.92
N GLY A 426 -6.06 15.37 15.35
CA GLY A 426 -5.61 15.63 16.72
C GLY A 426 -5.48 17.13 17.02
N PRO A 427 -5.50 17.53 18.31
CA PRO A 427 -5.60 18.93 18.71
C PRO A 427 -4.37 19.78 18.37
N ALA A 428 -3.20 19.18 18.16
CA ALA A 428 -1.96 19.88 17.81
C ALA A 428 -1.60 19.75 16.32
N THR A 429 -2.58 19.43 15.47
CA THR A 429 -2.41 19.39 14.02
C THR A 429 -1.94 20.73 13.45
N VAL A 430 -1.06 20.68 12.45
CA VAL A 430 -0.59 21.88 11.72
C VAL A 430 -1.41 22.18 10.46
N LEU A 431 -2.49 21.43 10.21
CA LEU A 431 -3.34 21.54 9.01
C LEU A 431 -4.74 22.10 9.33
N ASP A 432 -4.85 23.00 10.30
CA ASP A 432 -6.10 23.69 10.67
C ASP A 432 -7.29 22.74 10.90
N GLY A 433 -7.06 21.66 11.65
CA GLY A 433 -8.09 20.65 11.96
C GLY A 433 -8.31 19.60 10.87
N LYS A 434 -7.56 19.64 9.76
CA LYS A 434 -7.69 18.68 8.65
C LYS A 434 -6.73 17.51 8.78
N ILE A 435 -7.14 16.37 8.23
CA ILE A 435 -6.32 15.18 8.02
C ILE A 435 -5.78 15.23 6.57
N PRO A 436 -4.56 14.75 6.29
CA PRO A 436 -4.04 14.66 4.92
C PRO A 436 -4.96 13.84 3.99
N TYR A 437 -5.04 14.26 2.72
CA TYR A 437 -5.76 13.61 1.63
C TYR A 437 -4.84 13.02 0.56
N ARG A 438 -3.54 13.31 0.61
CA ARG A 438 -2.52 12.79 -0.31
C ARG A 438 -1.12 12.90 0.31
N PHE A 439 -0.14 12.33 -0.38
CA PHE A 439 1.28 12.68 -0.21
C PHE A 439 1.64 13.80 -1.19
N PHE A 440 2.58 14.67 -0.83
CA PHE A 440 3.17 15.60 -1.81
C PHE A 440 4.23 14.88 -2.65
N TYR A 441 4.54 15.41 -3.83
CA TYR A 441 5.60 14.87 -4.66
C TYR A 441 6.98 15.09 -4.01
N PRO A 442 7.95 14.19 -4.26
CA PRO A 442 9.33 14.42 -3.86
C PRO A 442 9.86 15.75 -4.39
N GLY A 443 10.66 16.45 -3.57
CA GLY A 443 11.30 17.70 -3.99
C GLY A 443 12.19 17.56 -5.24
N THR A 444 12.69 16.34 -5.51
CA THR A 444 13.47 16.04 -6.72
C THR A 444 12.65 16.16 -8.00
N GLU A 445 11.35 15.94 -7.99
CA GLU A 445 10.52 16.11 -9.18
C GLU A 445 10.40 17.59 -9.57
N GLN A 446 10.41 18.49 -8.60
CA GLN A 446 10.42 19.93 -8.83
C GLN A 446 11.72 20.39 -9.50
N SER A 447 12.85 19.78 -9.14
CA SER A 447 14.18 20.17 -9.64
C SER A 447 14.62 19.42 -10.90
N LEU A 448 14.26 18.14 -11.05
CA LEU A 448 14.72 17.26 -12.15
C LEU A 448 13.67 17.07 -13.25
N ASN A 449 12.37 17.16 -12.94
CA ASN A 449 11.26 16.97 -13.90
C ASN A 449 10.24 18.12 -13.82
N GLY A 450 10.73 19.35 -13.59
CA GLY A 450 9.91 20.49 -13.20
C GLY A 450 8.81 20.89 -14.20
N ILE A 451 8.98 20.60 -15.51
CA ILE A 451 7.94 20.86 -16.52
C ILE A 451 6.73 19.92 -16.31
N SER A 452 6.99 18.61 -16.21
CA SER A 452 5.94 17.60 -16.02
C SER A 452 5.29 17.74 -14.66
N TYR A 453 6.07 18.03 -13.60
CA TYR A 453 5.56 18.34 -12.27
C TYR A 453 4.59 19.54 -12.30
N LYS A 454 4.97 20.65 -12.94
CA LYS A 454 4.11 21.84 -13.05
C LYS A 454 2.80 21.56 -13.80
N ALA A 455 2.87 20.76 -14.86
CA ALA A 455 1.68 20.33 -15.59
C ALA A 455 0.75 19.50 -14.68
N ALA A 456 1.31 18.57 -13.89
CA ALA A 456 0.54 17.74 -12.98
C ALA A 456 -0.18 18.55 -11.89
N ILE A 457 0.48 19.50 -11.24
CA ILE A 457 -0.15 20.33 -10.20
C ILE A 457 -1.12 21.38 -10.78
N THR A 458 -0.96 21.75 -12.06
CA THR A 458 -1.95 22.59 -12.75
C THR A 458 -3.25 21.82 -13.00
N ASP A 459 -3.15 20.53 -13.32
CA ASP A 459 -4.30 19.66 -13.58
C ASP A 459 -5.03 19.22 -12.30
N GLN A 460 -4.30 18.73 -11.30
CA GLN A 460 -4.91 18.13 -10.09
C GLN A 460 -5.06 19.08 -8.90
N GLY A 461 -4.47 20.28 -8.97
CA GLY A 461 -4.37 21.23 -7.86
C GLY A 461 -2.99 21.27 -7.19
N GLU A 462 -2.83 22.21 -6.25
CA GLU A 462 -1.57 22.47 -5.55
C GLU A 462 -1.03 21.22 -4.84
N ASP A 463 0.29 21.10 -4.73
CA ASP A 463 0.96 19.96 -4.08
C ASP A 463 0.94 20.10 -2.55
N LEU A 464 -0.26 20.07 -1.97
CA LEU A 464 -0.51 20.17 -0.54
C LEU A 464 -1.08 18.85 -0.04
N LEU A 465 -0.79 18.51 1.23
CA LEU A 465 -1.42 17.37 1.89
C LEU A 465 -2.93 17.48 1.94
N THR A 466 -3.48 18.69 1.90
CA THR A 466 -4.92 18.95 1.97
C THR A 466 -5.62 18.93 0.61
N THR A 467 -4.88 18.76 -0.50
CA THR A 467 -5.46 18.65 -1.84
C THR A 467 -6.05 17.26 -2.04
N LYS A 468 -7.35 17.20 -2.36
CA LYS A 468 -8.03 15.94 -2.67
C LYS A 468 -7.56 15.38 -4.01
N LEU A 469 -7.46 14.05 -4.08
CA LEU A 469 -7.13 13.36 -5.32
C LEU A 469 -8.36 13.18 -6.20
N TRP A 470 -8.15 12.90 -7.49
CA TRP A 470 -9.25 12.80 -8.44
C TRP A 470 -10.30 11.76 -8.04
N PHE A 471 -9.93 10.57 -7.53
CA PHE A 471 -10.92 9.57 -7.10
C PHE A 471 -11.73 9.98 -5.86
N ASP A 472 -11.20 10.89 -5.03
CA ASP A 472 -11.81 11.38 -3.78
C ASP A 472 -12.84 12.46 -4.12
N ALA A 473 -14.05 12.00 -4.42
CA ALA A 473 -15.07 12.82 -5.07
C ALA A 473 -16.00 13.59 -4.11
N LYS A 474 -16.08 13.20 -2.84
CA LYS A 474 -17.15 13.61 -1.91
C LYS A 474 -16.78 14.77 -1.01
#